data_AF-A0A2D9F7A2-F1
#
_entry.id   AF-A0A2D9F7A2-F1
#
_cell.length_a   1.000
_cell.length_b   1.000
_cell.length_c   1.000
_cell.angle_alpha   90.00
_cell.angle_beta   90.00
_cell.angle_gamma   90.00
#
_symmetry.space_group_name_H-M   'P 1'
#
loop_
_entity.id
_entity.type
_entity.pdbx_description
1 polymer ?
#
loop_
_entity_poly.entity_id
_entity_poly.type
_entity_poly.pdbx_seq_one_letter_code
_entity_poly.pdbx_strand_id
1 'polypeptide(L)'
;MFVVRLDIRFPQGLVCDRHNALISEFMRRLKSHFGYHRTYCEYVWAREQGRSKSPHYHLLLLLNGSLLESGWGVREIAARTWSKLLKGDYGKCIHMCPPFIGATGMMIRRPSENADGGQLLAEIDAFEAAYSAAFNWACYLAKTYTKGNAPHGVREFGSSQF
;
A
#
# COMPACT_ATOMS: atom_id res chain seq x y z
N MET A 1 0.71 -4.76 -13.94
CA MET A 1 0.79 -4.70 -12.46
C MET A 1 -0.09 -3.58 -11.96
N PHE A 2 -0.80 -3.77 -10.85
CA PHE A 2 -1.62 -2.72 -10.23
C PHE A 2 -1.02 -2.28 -8.90
N VAL A 3 -0.83 -0.98 -8.73
CA VAL A 3 -0.18 -0.37 -7.56
C VAL A 3 -1.20 0.41 -6.75
N VAL A 4 -1.34 0.07 -5.47
CA VAL A 4 -2.26 0.76 -4.54
C VAL A 4 -1.48 1.25 -3.34
N ARG A 5 -1.70 2.51 -2.96
CA ARG A 5 -1.14 3.09 -1.74
C ARG A 5 -2.22 3.25 -0.67
N LEU A 6 -1.93 2.71 0.51
CA LEU A 6 -2.79 2.81 1.69
C LEU A 6 -2.01 3.41 2.86
N ASP A 7 -2.70 4.20 3.65
CA ASP A 7 -2.18 4.80 4.88
C ASP A 7 -3.00 4.25 6.06
N ILE A 8 -2.34 3.61 7.04
CA ILE A 8 -2.97 2.92 8.18
C ILE A 8 -2.70 3.68 9.46
N ARG A 9 -3.77 4.13 10.12
CA ARG A 9 -3.74 4.77 11.43
C ARG A 9 -4.26 3.85 12.53
N PHE A 10 -3.86 4.14 13.76
CA PHE A 10 -4.55 3.60 14.92
C PHE A 10 -5.80 4.43 15.24
N PRO A 11 -6.87 3.80 15.74
CA PRO A 11 -8.01 4.52 16.28
C PRO A 11 -7.60 5.43 17.44
N GLN A 12 -8.25 6.59 17.53
CA GLN A 12 -8.02 7.51 18.65
C GLN A 12 -8.46 6.87 19.96
N GLY A 13 -7.65 7.02 21.01
CA GLY A 13 -7.94 6.49 22.35
C GLY A 13 -7.61 5.02 22.55
N LEU A 14 -7.29 4.26 21.49
CA LEU A 14 -6.81 2.89 21.63
C LEU A 14 -5.32 2.89 22.01
N VAL A 15 -4.94 2.09 23.00
CA VAL A 15 -3.53 1.83 23.30
C VAL A 15 -2.92 1.07 22.12
N CYS A 16 -2.04 1.73 21.39
CA CYS A 16 -1.40 1.14 20.23
C CYS A 16 -0.29 0.18 20.64
N ASP A 17 -0.02 -0.80 19.77
CA ASP A 17 1.22 -1.56 19.82
C ASP A 17 2.39 -0.60 19.60
N ARG A 18 3.30 -0.52 20.57
CA ARG A 18 4.52 0.30 20.46
C ARG A 18 5.53 -0.30 19.49
N HIS A 19 5.38 -1.57 19.14
CA HIS A 19 6.20 -2.28 18.17
C HIS A 19 5.43 -2.44 16.84
N ASN A 20 5.71 -3.52 16.11
CA ASN A 20 5.17 -3.81 14.78
C ASN A 20 4.40 -5.13 14.72
N ALA A 21 3.98 -5.71 15.84
CA ALA A 21 3.27 -6.99 15.85
C ALA A 21 1.94 -6.88 15.09
N LEU A 22 1.19 -5.80 15.34
CA LEU A 22 -0.10 -5.58 14.65
C LEU A 22 0.04 -5.36 13.15
N ILE A 23 1.03 -4.57 12.70
CA ILE A 23 1.25 -4.37 11.26
C ILE A 23 1.76 -5.66 10.59
N SER A 24 2.61 -6.44 11.27
CA SER A 24 3.11 -7.71 10.74
C SER A 24 1.98 -8.72 10.55
N GLU A 25 1.10 -8.84 11.55
CA GLU A 25 -0.07 -9.71 11.46
C GLU A 25 -1.09 -9.20 10.43
N PHE A 26 -1.26 -7.88 10.30
CA PHE A 26 -2.07 -7.28 9.24
C PHE A 26 -1.56 -7.65 7.85
N MET A 27 -0.26 -7.47 7.58
CA MET A 27 0.33 -7.81 6.29
C MET A 27 0.24 -9.32 6.01
N ARG A 28 0.44 -10.17 7.03
CA ARG A 28 0.28 -11.62 6.91
C ARG A 28 -1.14 -11.99 6.47
N ARG A 29 -2.17 -11.43 7.12
CA ARG A 29 -3.58 -11.69 6.77
C ARG A 29 -3.95 -11.13 5.40
N LEU A 30 -3.46 -9.94 5.07
CA LEU A 30 -3.72 -9.31 3.78
C LEU A 30 -3.11 -10.14 2.64
N LYS A 31 -1.83 -10.53 2.76
CA LYS A 31 -1.16 -11.41 1.78
C LYS A 31 -1.87 -12.77 1.67
N SER A 32 -2.29 -13.35 2.79
CA SER A 32 -3.03 -14.62 2.81
C SER A 32 -4.39 -14.53 2.10
N HIS A 33 -5.11 -13.42 2.24
CA HIS A 33 -6.39 -13.20 1.54
C HIS A 33 -6.19 -13.21 0.02
N PHE A 34 -5.22 -12.43 -0.47
CA PHE A 34 -4.92 -12.39 -1.90
C PHE A 34 -4.39 -13.73 -2.42
N GLY A 35 -3.54 -14.42 -1.66
CA GLY A 35 -3.07 -15.77 -2.00
C GLY A 35 -4.20 -16.79 -2.11
N TYR A 36 -5.18 -16.76 -1.20
CA TYR A 36 -6.37 -17.60 -1.26
C TYR A 36 -7.18 -17.35 -2.54
N HIS A 37 -7.27 -16.09 -2.98
CA HIS A 37 -7.91 -15.70 -4.24
C HIS A 37 -7.00 -15.84 -5.47
N ARG A 38 -5.92 -16.64 -5.37
CA ARG A 38 -4.97 -16.94 -6.47
C ARG A 38 -4.41 -15.69 -7.14
N THR A 39 -4.16 -14.64 -6.36
CA THR A 39 -3.52 -13.41 -6.81
C THR A 39 -2.31 -13.08 -5.95
N TYR A 40 -1.29 -12.47 -6.55
CA TYR A 40 -0.10 -12.06 -5.82
C TYR A 40 -0.34 -10.71 -5.12
N CYS A 41 0.27 -10.56 -3.94
CA CYS A 41 0.28 -9.33 -3.17
C CYS A 41 1.66 -9.18 -2.55
N GLU A 42 2.51 -8.43 -3.25
CA GLU A 42 3.79 -8.00 -2.74
C GLU A 42 3.64 -6.59 -2.17
N TYR A 43 4.48 -6.25 -1.19
CA TYR A 43 4.29 -4.99 -0.48
C TYR A 43 5.59 -4.40 0.04
N VAL A 44 5.55 -3.10 0.25
CA VAL A 44 6.49 -2.36 1.10
C VAL A 44 5.66 -1.52 2.07
N TRP A 45 6.10 -1.44 3.32
CA TRP A 45 5.54 -0.52 4.29
C TRP A 45 6.63 0.29 4.99
N ALA A 46 6.28 1.51 5.38
CA ALA A 46 7.11 2.39 6.19
C ALA A 46 6.31 2.91 7.38
N ARG A 47 6.90 2.86 8.56
CA ARG A 47 6.40 3.44 9.80
C ARG A 47 6.74 4.92 9.85
N GLU A 48 5.83 5.69 10.39
CA GLU A 48 5.99 7.11 10.66
C GLU A 48 5.40 7.38 12.03
N GLN A 49 6.19 7.99 12.90
CA GLN A 49 5.74 8.36 14.22
C GLN A 49 6.36 9.73 14.45
N GLY A 50 5.63 10.79 14.12
CA GLY A 50 6.09 12.15 14.43
C GLY A 50 6.01 12.40 15.95
N ARG A 51 5.29 13.43 16.36
CA ARG A 51 4.98 13.67 17.79
C ARG A 51 3.76 12.88 18.28
N SER A 52 3.18 12.02 17.43
CA SER A 52 2.00 11.21 17.76
C SER A 52 2.34 10.10 18.74
N LYS A 53 1.42 9.82 19.68
CA LYS A 53 1.52 8.68 20.59
C LYS A 53 1.43 7.33 19.87
N SER A 54 0.74 7.31 18.73
CA SER A 54 0.49 6.11 17.92
C SER A 54 1.19 6.22 16.58
N PRO A 55 1.82 5.14 16.08
CA PRO A 55 2.44 5.15 14.76
C PRO A 55 1.41 5.21 13.64
N HIS A 56 1.88 5.63 12.48
CA HIS A 56 1.21 5.62 11.21
C HIS A 56 2.01 4.73 10.25
N TYR A 57 1.35 3.97 9.39
CA TYR A 57 2.03 3.16 8.39
C TYR A 57 1.61 3.57 6.99
N HIS A 58 2.59 3.77 6.12
CA HIS A 58 2.40 3.98 4.69
C HIS A 58 2.71 2.67 3.98
N LEU A 59 1.76 2.17 3.18
CA LEU A 59 1.86 0.92 2.47
C LEU A 59 1.81 1.17 0.97
N LEU A 60 2.68 0.48 0.24
CA LEU A 60 2.64 0.32 -1.20
C LEU A 60 2.37 -1.16 -1.49
N LEU A 61 1.25 -1.44 -2.15
CA LEU A 61 0.85 -2.79 -2.55
C LEU A 61 1.06 -2.98 -4.05
N LEU A 62 1.70 -4.08 -4.44
CA LEU A 62 1.92 -4.52 -5.81
C LEU A 62 1.07 -5.77 -6.06
N LEU A 63 0.06 -5.61 -6.91
CA LEU A 63 -1.02 -6.56 -7.09
C LEU A 63 -1.14 -7.00 -8.55
N ASN A 64 -1.81 -8.13 -8.78
CA ASN A 64 -2.17 -8.57 -10.13
C ASN A 64 -3.25 -7.65 -10.72
N GLY A 65 -2.83 -6.80 -11.66
CA GLY A 65 -3.73 -5.86 -12.33
C GLY A 65 -4.67 -6.48 -13.36
N SER A 66 -4.44 -7.73 -13.77
CA SER A 66 -5.38 -8.46 -14.65
C SER A 66 -6.59 -8.99 -13.88
N LEU A 67 -6.53 -9.01 -12.54
CA LEU A 67 -7.61 -9.47 -11.67
C LEU A 67 -8.21 -8.34 -10.82
N LEU A 68 -7.48 -7.23 -10.67
CA LEU A 68 -7.86 -6.11 -9.81
C LEU A 68 -7.74 -4.81 -10.59
N GLU A 69 -8.87 -4.17 -10.84
CA GLU A 69 -8.96 -2.91 -11.58
C GLU A 69 -9.30 -1.70 -10.69
N SER A 70 -9.61 -1.94 -9.41
CA SER A 70 -10.00 -0.90 -8.46
C SER A 70 -9.35 -1.07 -7.09
N GLY A 71 -8.73 0.00 -6.61
CA GLY A 71 -8.17 0.09 -5.27
C GLY A 71 -9.23 0.17 -4.16
N TRP A 72 -10.49 0.44 -4.48
CA TRP A 72 -11.57 0.46 -3.48
C TRP A 72 -11.76 -0.91 -2.84
N GLY A 73 -11.84 -1.98 -3.64
CA GLY A 73 -11.96 -3.34 -3.12
C GLY A 73 -10.76 -3.73 -2.26
N VAL A 74 -9.55 -3.32 -2.67
CA VAL A 74 -8.32 -3.52 -1.89
C VAL A 74 -8.41 -2.82 -0.54
N ARG A 75 -8.86 -1.55 -0.53
CA ARG A 75 -9.08 -0.77 0.69
C ARG A 75 -10.13 -1.44 1.60
N GLU A 76 -11.22 -1.95 1.06
CA GLU A 76 -12.27 -2.63 1.84
C GLU A 76 -11.77 -3.91 2.50
N ILE A 77 -11.00 -4.72 1.78
CA ILE A 77 -10.34 -5.90 2.33
C ILE A 77 -9.38 -5.51 3.46
N ALA A 78 -8.57 -4.48 3.24
CA ALA A 78 -7.69 -3.93 4.26
C ALA A 78 -8.47 -3.42 5.49
N ALA A 79 -9.52 -2.63 5.28
CA ALA A 79 -10.39 -2.11 6.34
C ALA A 79 -10.99 -3.23 7.20
N ARG A 80 -11.57 -4.25 6.55
CA ARG A 80 -12.09 -5.44 7.24
C ARG A 80 -11.01 -6.19 8.02
N THR A 81 -9.82 -6.33 7.45
CA THR A 81 -8.70 -7.04 8.09
C THR A 81 -8.24 -6.30 9.34
N TRP A 82 -8.13 -4.97 9.26
CA TRP A 82 -7.73 -4.11 10.36
C TRP A 82 -8.78 -4.10 11.49
N SER A 83 -10.06 -3.92 11.14
CA SER A 83 -11.18 -4.01 12.09
C SER A 83 -11.20 -5.35 12.84
N LYS A 84 -11.00 -6.47 12.12
CA LYS A 84 -10.92 -7.80 12.74
C LYS A 84 -9.75 -7.95 13.70
N LEU A 85 -8.59 -7.36 13.38
CA LEU A 85 -7.41 -7.42 14.24
C LEU A 85 -7.59 -6.63 15.54
N LEU A 86 -8.21 -5.45 15.43
CA LEU A 86 -8.47 -4.58 16.56
C LEU A 86 -9.77 -4.92 17.31
N LYS A 87 -10.50 -5.95 16.88
CA LYS A 87 -11.77 -6.40 17.47
C LYS A 87 -12.81 -5.28 17.60
N GLY A 88 -12.94 -4.44 16.56
CA GLY A 88 -13.91 -3.34 16.53
C GLY A 88 -14.07 -2.76 15.13
N ASP A 89 -14.96 -1.78 14.97
CA ASP A 89 -15.16 -1.12 13.68
C ASP A 89 -14.20 0.07 13.48
N TYR A 90 -13.10 -0.22 12.80
CA TYR A 90 -12.02 0.72 12.55
C TYR A 90 -11.65 0.80 11.08
N GLY A 91 -12.59 0.50 10.17
CA GLY A 91 -12.34 0.53 8.73
C GLY A 91 -11.95 1.94 8.24
N LYS A 92 -12.45 2.97 8.92
CA LYS A 92 -12.09 4.39 8.68
C LYS A 92 -10.62 4.74 8.92
N CYS A 93 -9.87 3.88 9.61
CA CYS A 93 -8.45 4.07 9.86
C CYS A 93 -7.55 3.62 8.70
N ILE A 94 -8.13 2.99 7.67
CA ILE A 94 -7.44 2.67 6.42
C ILE A 94 -7.80 3.78 5.43
N HIS A 95 -6.83 4.60 5.07
CA HIS A 95 -6.98 5.67 4.11
C HIS A 95 -6.40 5.24 2.76
N MET A 96 -7.15 5.47 1.69
CA MET A 96 -6.63 5.31 0.34
C MET A 96 -5.94 6.59 -0.09
N CYS A 97 -4.74 6.47 -0.66
CA CYS A 97 -3.99 7.59 -1.21
C CYS A 97 -4.06 7.50 -2.74
N PRO A 98 -5.02 8.18 -3.39
CA PRO A 98 -5.14 8.15 -4.84
C PRO A 98 -4.02 8.97 -5.51
N PRO A 99 -3.54 8.58 -6.71
CA PRO A 99 -2.45 9.29 -7.39
C PRO A 99 -2.91 10.64 -7.96
N PHE A 100 -4.19 10.74 -8.28
CA PHE A 100 -4.89 11.95 -8.71
C PHE A 100 -6.37 11.80 -8.37
N ILE A 101 -7.12 12.90 -8.47
CA ILE A 101 -8.56 12.91 -8.15
C ILE A 101 -9.29 11.89 -9.02
N GLY A 102 -10.07 11.02 -8.37
CA GLY A 102 -10.87 9.98 -9.04
C GLY A 102 -10.15 8.65 -9.29
N ALA A 103 -8.82 8.59 -9.17
CA ALA A 103 -8.10 7.32 -9.25
C ALA A 103 -8.14 6.54 -7.93
N THR A 104 -7.87 5.24 -8.02
CA THR A 104 -7.83 4.32 -6.86
C THR A 104 -6.50 3.57 -6.74
N GLY A 105 -5.65 3.72 -7.76
CA GLY A 105 -4.34 3.09 -7.89
C GLY A 105 -3.77 3.41 -9.27
N MET A 106 -2.65 2.79 -9.61
CA MET A 106 -1.99 2.95 -10.91
C MET A 106 -1.81 1.60 -11.58
N MET A 107 -2.22 1.51 -12.85
CA MET A 107 -1.99 0.34 -13.67
C MET A 107 -0.72 0.55 -14.49
N ILE A 108 0.31 -0.24 -14.20
CA ILE A 108 1.54 -0.30 -15.00
C ILE A 108 1.36 -1.43 -16.00
N ARG A 109 1.18 -1.07 -17.27
CA ARG A 109 1.04 -1.99 -18.40
C ARG A 109 2.28 -1.90 -19.27
N ARG A 110 2.92 -3.05 -19.53
CA ARG A 110 3.99 -3.11 -20.53
C ARG A 110 3.37 -2.79 -21.91
N PRO A 111 4.04 -2.00 -22.77
CA PRO A 111 3.62 -1.85 -24.15
C PRO A 111 3.46 -3.22 -24.83
N SER A 112 2.44 -3.34 -25.67
CA SER A 112 2.16 -4.54 -26.44
C SER A 112 3.27 -4.81 -27.45
N GLU A 113 3.67 -6.07 -27.59
CA GLU A 113 4.63 -6.50 -28.62
C GLU A 113 4.06 -6.32 -30.05
N ASN A 114 2.73 -6.18 -30.16
CA ASN A 114 2.03 -5.98 -31.43
C ASN A 114 1.64 -4.52 -31.71
N ALA A 115 1.97 -3.58 -30.80
CA ALA A 115 1.70 -2.18 -31.05
C ALA A 115 2.73 -1.61 -32.03
N ASP A 116 2.30 -0.77 -32.96
CA ASP A 116 3.16 -0.10 -33.93
C ASP A 116 2.90 1.42 -33.99
N GLY A 117 3.82 2.13 -34.65
CA GLY A 117 3.69 3.56 -34.94
C GLY A 117 3.24 4.41 -33.76
N GLY A 118 2.15 5.15 -33.95
CA GLY A 118 1.60 6.04 -32.93
C GLY A 118 1.01 5.32 -31.71
N GLN A 119 0.51 4.10 -31.87
CA GLN A 119 -0.02 3.32 -30.75
C GLN A 119 1.12 2.91 -29.81
N LEU A 120 2.23 2.42 -30.35
CA LEU A 120 3.39 2.04 -29.56
C LEU A 120 3.93 3.23 -28.75
N LEU A 121 4.02 4.41 -29.37
CA LEU A 121 4.46 5.64 -28.68
C LEU A 121 3.51 5.99 -27.51
N ALA A 122 2.19 5.95 -27.74
CA ALA A 122 1.22 6.23 -26.69
C ALA A 122 1.27 5.21 -25.53
N GLU A 123 1.49 3.92 -25.84
CA GLU A 123 1.64 2.88 -24.82
C GLU A 123 2.93 3.03 -24.01
N ILE A 124 4.03 3.42 -24.65
CA ILE A 124 5.31 3.74 -23.98
C ILE A 124 5.12 4.94 -23.04
N ASP A 125 4.52 6.03 -23.52
CA ASP A 125 4.29 7.23 -22.71
C ASP A 125 3.40 6.91 -21.49
N ALA A 126 2.35 6.10 -21.68
CA ALA A 126 1.48 5.67 -20.60
C ALA A 126 2.22 4.78 -19.58
N PHE A 127 3.09 3.88 -20.04
CA PHE A 127 3.93 3.06 -19.17
C PHE A 127 4.87 3.92 -18.33
N GLU A 128 5.61 4.83 -18.95
CA GLU A 128 6.58 5.70 -18.28
C GLU A 128 5.91 6.62 -17.26
N ALA A 129 4.74 7.18 -17.60
CA ALA A 129 3.96 8.00 -16.68
C ALA A 129 3.50 7.19 -15.45
N ALA A 130 2.93 6.00 -15.66
CA ALA A 130 2.45 5.14 -14.57
C ALA A 130 3.61 4.62 -13.71
N TYR A 131 4.71 4.23 -14.33
CA TYR A 131 5.93 3.78 -13.64
C TYR A 131 6.53 4.90 -12.80
N SER A 132 6.74 6.08 -13.39
CA SER A 132 7.31 7.24 -12.70
C SER A 132 6.48 7.66 -11.50
N ALA A 133 5.14 7.68 -11.64
CA ALA A 133 4.25 8.01 -10.53
C ALA A 133 4.28 6.96 -9.41
N ALA A 134 4.31 5.66 -9.75
CA ALA A 134 4.45 4.58 -8.77
C ALA A 134 5.82 4.60 -8.07
N PHE A 135 6.89 4.89 -8.81
CA PHE A 135 8.23 5.06 -8.26
C PHE A 135 8.28 6.24 -7.29
N ASN A 136 7.69 7.39 -7.65
CA ASN A 136 7.62 8.56 -6.77
C ASN A 136 6.88 8.25 -5.46
N TRP A 137 5.81 7.45 -5.52
CA TRP A 137 5.16 6.92 -4.31
C TRP A 137 6.08 6.06 -3.45
N ALA A 138 6.84 5.15 -4.06
CA ALA A 138 7.81 4.34 -3.34
C ALA A 138 8.88 5.23 -2.68
N CYS A 139 9.38 6.26 -3.37
CA CYS A 139 10.30 7.25 -2.80
C CYS A 139 9.66 8.03 -1.64
N TYR A 140 8.37 8.35 -1.71
CA TYR A 140 7.67 9.02 -0.61
C TYR A 140 7.68 8.19 0.69
N LEU A 141 7.67 6.86 0.60
CA LEU A 141 7.82 5.98 1.77
C LEU A 141 9.20 6.12 2.42
N ALA A 142 10.21 6.62 1.70
CA ALA A 142 11.56 6.87 2.20
C ALA A 142 11.79 8.31 2.70
N LYS A 143 10.77 9.19 2.68
CA LYS A 143 10.91 10.55 3.20
C LYS A 143 11.40 10.50 4.66
N THR A 144 12.38 11.31 5.03
CA THR A 144 12.93 11.30 6.41
C THR A 144 12.13 12.18 7.36
N TYR A 145 11.41 13.18 6.84
CA TYR A 145 10.57 14.07 7.64
C TYR A 145 9.52 13.25 8.43
N THR A 146 9.54 13.37 9.76
CA THR A 146 8.70 12.66 10.75
C THR A 146 8.91 11.14 10.90
N LYS A 147 9.93 10.57 10.25
CA LYS A 147 10.42 9.20 10.48
C LYS A 147 11.63 9.22 11.44
N GLY A 148 12.06 8.07 11.95
CA GLY A 148 13.21 7.96 12.86
C GLY A 148 12.87 8.05 14.35
N ASN A 149 11.59 8.09 14.72
CA ASN A 149 11.19 8.20 16.14
C ASN A 149 10.56 6.89 16.67
N ALA A 150 10.76 5.76 15.98
CA ALA A 150 10.37 4.48 16.54
C ALA A 150 11.17 4.17 17.82
N PRO A 151 10.59 3.42 18.78
CA PRO A 151 11.32 2.95 19.94
C PRO A 151 12.58 2.16 19.56
N HIS A 152 13.56 2.12 20.47
CA HIS A 152 14.80 1.36 20.24
C HIS A 152 14.50 -0.11 19.88
N GLY A 153 15.19 -0.61 18.85
CA GLY A 153 15.01 -1.98 18.34
C GLY A 153 13.77 -2.21 17.47
N VAL A 154 12.96 -1.18 17.19
CA VAL A 154 11.78 -1.29 16.31
C VAL A 154 12.16 -0.93 14.87
N ARG A 155 11.92 -1.86 13.95
CA ARG A 155 12.13 -1.63 12.51
C ARG A 155 11.15 -0.59 11.98
N GLU A 156 11.61 0.37 11.18
CA GLU A 156 10.75 1.42 10.64
C GLU A 156 10.22 1.13 9.24
N PHE A 157 10.60 0.02 8.63
CA PHE A 157 10.09 -0.40 7.32
C PHE A 157 10.05 -1.91 7.22
N GLY A 158 9.36 -2.41 6.21
CA GLY A 158 9.38 -3.83 5.88
C GLY A 158 8.82 -4.07 4.50
N SER A 159 9.11 -5.24 3.96
CA SER A 159 8.57 -5.67 2.68
C SER A 159 8.16 -7.12 2.77
N SER A 160 7.45 -7.58 1.75
CA SER A 160 7.35 -9.00 1.51
C SER A 160 8.73 -9.59 1.18
N GLN A 161 8.89 -10.87 1.53
CA GLN A 161 10.06 -11.69 1.20
C GLN A 161 9.64 -12.72 0.14
N PHE A 162 10.57 -13.03 -0.78
CA PHE A 162 10.42 -14.05 -1.81
C PHE A 162 10.83 -15.41 -1.28
#